data_AF-A0A2E9BA11-F1
#
_entry.id   AF-A0A2E9BA11-F1
#
_cell.length_a   1.000
_cell.length_b   1.000
_cell.length_c   1.000
_cell.angle_alpha   90.00
_cell.angle_beta   90.00
_cell.angle_gamma   90.00
#
_symmetry.space_group_name_H-M   'P 1'
#
loop_
_entity.id
_entity.type
_entity.pdbx_description
1 polymer ?
#
loop_
_entity_poly.entity_id
_entity_poly.type
_entity_poly.pdbx_seq_one_letter_code
_entity_poly.pdbx_strand_id
1 'polypeptide(L)'
;MKGQAPSYWIDANTLVKGLFIQNSDQRMILDMAACNIVELHATNKVWNTILWLITNNMKINGQPVISGQELGELKMRLPVFFH
;
A
#
# COMPACT_ATOMS: atom_id res chain seq x y z
N MET A 1 -3.23 -26.38 10.70
CA MET A 1 -3.76 -26.01 9.37
C MET A 1 -2.62 -26.11 8.37
N LYS A 2 -2.69 -27.02 7.39
CA LYS A 2 -1.73 -27.09 6.28
C LYS A 2 -2.32 -26.24 5.14
N GLY A 3 -1.60 -25.21 4.68
CA GLY A 3 -1.91 -24.52 3.41
C GLY A 3 -2.35 -23.06 3.47
N GLN A 4 -2.37 -22.39 4.63
CA GLN A 4 -2.60 -20.94 4.65
C GLN A 4 -1.28 -20.18 4.41
N ALA A 5 -1.31 -19.19 3.52
CA ALA A 5 -0.17 -18.30 3.30
C ALA A 5 0.19 -17.61 4.62
N PRO A 6 1.48 -17.46 4.95
CA PRO A 6 1.88 -16.73 6.14
C PRO A 6 1.43 -15.27 6.05
N SER A 7 0.86 -14.76 7.14
CA SER A 7 0.35 -13.39 7.21
C SER A 7 1.33 -12.49 7.96
N TYR A 8 1.56 -11.28 7.44
CA TYR A 8 2.45 -10.28 8.02
C TYR A 8 1.75 -8.94 8.17
N TRP A 9 2.11 -8.21 9.22
CA TRP A 9 1.68 -6.83 9.41
C TRP A 9 2.77 -5.87 8.92
N ILE A 10 2.36 -4.89 8.12
CA ILE A 10 3.26 -3.87 7.57
C ILE A 10 2.86 -2.48 8.07
N ASP A 11 3.84 -1.59 8.12
CA ASP A 11 3.65 -0.19 8.43
C ASP A 11 3.68 0.70 7.17
N ALA A 12 3.48 2.00 7.37
CA ALA A 12 3.53 2.96 6.26
C ALA A 12 4.91 3.03 5.61
N ASN A 13 6.00 2.84 6.37
CA ASN A 13 7.35 2.87 5.80
C ASN A 13 7.54 1.73 4.80
N THR A 14 7.12 0.51 5.19
CA THR A 14 7.15 -0.68 4.35
C THR A 14 6.35 -0.48 3.08
N LEU A 15 5.10 0.01 3.20
CA LEU A 15 4.25 0.24 2.04
C LEU A 15 4.81 1.32 1.10
N VAL A 16 5.28 2.45 1.64
CA VAL A 16 5.90 3.53 0.82
C VAL A 16 7.14 3.01 0.09
N LYS A 17 8.04 2.33 0.79
CA LYS A 17 9.26 1.78 0.15
C LYS A 17 8.91 0.74 -0.90
N GLY A 18 7.97 -0.15 -0.62
CA GLY A 18 7.54 -1.16 -1.59
C GLY A 18 6.90 -0.56 -2.84
N LEU A 19 6.15 0.54 -2.73
CA LEU A 19 5.52 1.20 -3.88
C LEU A 19 6.52 2.02 -4.71
N PHE A 20 7.44 2.72 -4.06
CA PHE A 20 8.24 3.77 -4.71
C PHE A 20 9.73 3.46 -4.85
N ILE A 21 10.27 2.49 -4.11
CA ILE A 21 11.70 2.12 -4.18
C ILE A 21 11.84 0.79 -4.90
N GLN A 22 12.41 0.85 -6.10
CA GLN A 22 12.78 -0.34 -6.88
C GLN A 22 13.91 -1.11 -6.18
N ASN A 23 13.97 -2.42 -6.42
CA ASN A 23 15.01 -3.33 -5.87
C ASN A 23 15.13 -3.27 -4.34
N SER A 24 14.01 -3.13 -3.63
CA SER A 24 13.96 -3.17 -2.17
C SER A 24 13.31 -4.45 -1.66
N ASP A 25 13.68 -4.89 -0.46
CA ASP A 25 13.01 -6.03 0.21
C ASP A 25 11.51 -5.76 0.40
N GLN A 26 11.14 -4.49 0.61
CA GLN A 26 9.76 -4.06 0.72
C GLN A 26 9.00 -4.17 -0.60
N ARG A 27 9.67 -4.02 -1.75
CA ARG A 27 9.05 -4.30 -3.04
C ARG A 27 8.82 -5.80 -3.21
N MET A 28 9.83 -6.61 -2.87
CA MET A 28 9.73 -8.07 -2.94
C MET A 28 8.53 -8.60 -2.14
N ILE A 29 8.29 -8.10 -0.92
CA ILE A 29 7.17 -8.58 -0.12
C ILE A 29 5.80 -8.19 -0.71
N LEU A 30 5.68 -7.03 -1.36
CA LEU A 30 4.45 -6.64 -2.07
C LEU A 30 4.22 -7.52 -3.31
N ASP A 31 5.27 -7.85 -4.06
CA ASP A 31 5.17 -8.73 -5.22
C ASP A 31 4.78 -10.16 -4.78
N MET A 32 5.34 -10.67 -3.68
CA MET A 32 4.92 -11.94 -3.07
C MET A 32 3.46 -11.93 -2.66
N ALA A 33 2.98 -10.83 -2.08
CA ALA A 33 1.58 -10.67 -1.69
C ALA A 33 0.65 -10.63 -2.91
N ALA A 34 1.04 -9.94 -3.97
CA ALA A 34 0.32 -9.93 -5.25
C ALA A 34 0.24 -11.34 -5.89
N CYS A 35 1.22 -12.20 -5.61
CA CYS A 35 1.22 -13.60 -6.03
C CYS A 35 0.52 -14.56 -5.04
N ASN A 36 -0.13 -14.07 -3.98
CA ASN A 36 -0.75 -14.87 -2.92
C ASN A 36 0.23 -15.82 -2.21
N ILE A 37 1.53 -15.52 -2.22
CA ILE A 37 2.56 -16.28 -1.49
C ILE A 37 2.52 -15.92 0.00
N VAL A 38 2.18 -14.67 0.31
CA VAL A 38 2.00 -14.13 1.67
C VAL A 38 0.73 -13.30 1.72
N GLU A 39 0.17 -13.12 2.91
CA GLU A 39 -0.91 -12.16 3.15
C GLU A 39 -0.35 -10.93 3.87
N LEU A 40 -0.65 -9.73 3.38
CA LEU A 40 -0.24 -8.49 4.05
C LEU A 40 -1.42 -7.78 4.68
N HIS A 41 -1.23 -7.37 5.92
CA HIS A 41 -2.21 -6.65 6.72
C HIS A 41 -1.63 -5.30 7.13
N ALA A 42 -2.47 -4.27 7.14
CA ALA A 42 -2.11 -2.96 7.63
C ALA A 42 -3.29 -2.32 8.35
N THR A 43 -3.02 -1.40 9.27
CA THR A 43 -4.10 -0.63 9.89
C THR A 43 -4.64 0.42 8.93
N ASN A 44 -5.88 0.85 9.12
CA ASN A 44 -6.48 1.99 8.40
C ASN A 44 -5.66 3.27 8.57
N LYS A 45 -4.90 3.39 9.67
CA LYS A 45 -3.93 4.49 9.87
C LYS A 45 -2.84 4.51 8.80
N VAL A 46 -2.35 3.34 8.37
CA VAL A 46 -1.35 3.25 7.28
C VAL A 46 -1.92 3.82 5.99
N TRP A 47 -3.16 3.46 5.63
CA TRP A 47 -3.81 4.04 4.45
C TRP A 47 -3.99 5.56 4.58
N ASN A 48 -4.41 6.06 5.75
CA ASN A 48 -4.55 7.50 5.97
C ASN A 48 -3.21 8.25 5.82
N THR A 49 -2.09 7.64 6.21
CA THR A 49 -0.76 8.21 5.94
C THR A 49 -0.46 8.30 4.46
N ILE A 50 -0.75 7.25 3.67
CA ILE A 50 -0.59 7.27 2.20
C ILE A 50 -1.49 8.32 1.55
N LEU A 51 -2.77 8.37 1.95
CA LEU A 51 -3.73 9.35 1.48
C LEU A 51 -3.23 10.78 1.73
N TRP A 52 -2.76 11.06 2.95
CA TRP A 52 -2.18 12.35 3.31
C TRP A 52 -0.96 12.66 2.45
N LEU A 53 -0.04 11.71 2.24
CA LEU A 53 1.15 11.91 1.41
C LEU A 53 0.78 12.28 -0.03
N ILE A 54 -0.09 11.51 -0.67
CA ILE A 54 -0.51 11.75 -2.07
C ILE A 54 -1.21 13.10 -2.18
N THR A 55 -2.24 13.33 -1.35
CA THR A 55 -3.06 14.54 -1.43
C THR A 55 -2.30 15.81 -1.09
N ASN A 56 -1.23 15.75 -0.29
CA ASN A 56 -0.45 16.93 0.08
C ASN A 56 0.72 17.21 -0.87
N ASN A 57 1.33 16.17 -1.45
CA ASN A 57 2.54 16.33 -2.26
C ASN A 57 2.29 16.26 -3.77
N MET A 58 1.20 15.61 -4.21
CA MET A 58 0.84 15.51 -5.63
C MET A 58 -0.23 16.56 -5.96
N LYS A 59 0.21 17.80 -6.19
CA LYS A 59 -0.67 18.93 -6.51
C LYS A 59 -0.21 19.67 -7.76
N ILE A 60 -1.16 20.12 -8.57
CA ILE A 60 -0.96 21.10 -9.65
C ILE A 60 -1.80 22.32 -9.30
N ASN A 61 -1.20 23.50 -9.29
CA ASN A 61 -1.87 24.77 -8.92
C ASN A 61 -2.59 24.70 -7.55
N GLY A 62 -2.02 23.98 -6.58
CA GLY A 62 -2.57 23.82 -5.24
C GLY A 62 -3.73 22.82 -5.11
N GLN A 63 -4.19 22.22 -6.21
CA GLN A 63 -5.24 21.20 -6.22
C GLN A 63 -4.64 19.79 -6.31
N PRO A 64 -5.15 18.79 -5.56
CA PRO A 64 -4.71 17.40 -5.70
C PRO A 64 -4.89 16.91 -7.14
N VAL A 65 -3.88 16.22 -7.67
CA VAL A 65 -3.91 15.68 -9.04
C VAL A 65 -4.70 14.37 -9.16
N ILE A 66 -4.98 13.71 -8.03
CA ILE A 66 -5.72 12.45 -7.95
C ILE A 66 -7.01 12.70 -7.17
N SER A 67 -8.14 12.34 -7.76
CA SER A 67 -9.46 12.45 -7.16
C SER A 67 -9.66 11.45 -6.01
N GLY A 68 -10.66 11.70 -5.16
CA GLY A 68 -11.03 10.77 -4.08
C GLY A 68 -11.44 9.38 -4.59
N GLN A 69 -12.06 9.32 -5.77
CA GLN A 69 -12.44 8.05 -6.41
C GLN A 69 -11.19 7.26 -6.85
N GLU A 70 -10.26 7.91 -7.54
CA GLU A 70 -9.01 7.27 -8.00
C GLU A 70 -8.16 6.81 -6.80
N LEU A 71 -8.17 7.55 -5.68
CA LEU A 71 -7.53 7.10 -4.43
C LEU A 71 -8.20 5.84 -3.87
N GLY A 72 -9.54 5.74 -3.94
CA GLY A 72 -10.27 4.54 -3.56
C GLY A 72 -9.90 3.34 -4.43
N GLU A 73 -9.85 3.54 -5.75
CA GLU A 73 -9.41 2.51 -6.71
C GLU A 73 -7.96 2.08 -6.47
N LEU A 74 -7.07 3.02 -6.15
CA LEU A 74 -5.69 2.72 -5.77
C LEU A 74 -5.65 1.83 -4.52
N LYS A 75 -6.41 2.16 -3.46
CA LYS A 75 -6.47 1.35 -2.24
C LYS A 75 -6.86 -0.10 -2.54
N MET A 76 -7.85 -0.30 -3.40
CA MET A 76 -8.36 -1.63 -3.77
C MET A 76 -7.37 -2.46 -4.59
N ARG A 77 -6.43 -1.83 -5.29
CA ARG A 77 -5.41 -2.51 -6.10
C ARG A 77 -4.16 -2.91 -5.31
N LEU A 78 -4.01 -2.41 -4.08
CA LEU A 78 -2.89 -2.79 -3.23
C LEU A 78 -3.07 -4.25 -2.75
N PRO A 79 -2.01 -5.07 -2.77
CA PRO A 79 -2.06 -6.44 -2.23
C PRO A 79 -1.95 -6.41 -0.70
N VAL A 80 -2.78 -5.61 -0.04
CA VAL A 80 -2.77 -5.36 1.41
C VAL A 80 -4.20 -5.25 1.93
N PHE A 81 -4.54 -6.04 2.95
CA PHE A 81 -5.79 -5.95 3.67
C PHE A 81 -5.71 -4.87 4.75
N PHE A 82 -6.54 -3.83 4.63
CA PHE A 82 -6.58 -2.73 5.60
C PHE A 82 -7.69 -2.95 6.63
N HIS A 83 -7.35 -2.82 7.93
CA HIS A 83 -8.22 -3.06 9.09
C HIS A 83 -8.39 -1.82 9.97
#